data_AF-A0A4Y2D651-F1
#
_entry.id   AF-A0A4Y2D651-F1
#
_cell.length_a   1.000
_cell.length_b   1.000
_cell.length_c   1.000
_cell.angle_alpha   90.00
_cell.angle_beta   90.00
_cell.angle_gamma   90.00
#
_symmetry.space_group_name_H-M   'P 1'
#
loop_
_entity.id
_entity.type
_entity.pdbx_description
1 polymer ?
#
loop_
_entity_poly.entity_id
_entity_poly.type
_entity_poly.pdbx_seq_one_letter_code
_entity_poly.pdbx_strand_id
1 'polypeptide(L)'
;MTAEETEERRSDDRLRAIARRNNESFEIKNQRQATDRLRTLNSRATESNEQRQRRVHCNALVSQNRIGAETFDARRNRLQLERVRQGTLMASNWLYLKDKALHYDPNLDYPDFPQIVIGSMLSKCTFCGALKFEAEASGLCCSNGKVSLPELPQLPEPFKSLLEGNHPKSKEFLSMIRKYNSSFQMTSFGTSLPMLNSTGFMPTFRIQGQVYHKAGSLMSLPNEEAKFLQIYFLVNEEVEAKRRCTLIPGTTKSLIESLQKMLHENNHYV
;
A
#
# COMPACT_ATOMS: atom_id res chain seq x y z
N MET A 1 11.37 -42.73 -54.22
CA MET A 1 11.23 -41.73 -53.16
C MET A 1 10.15 -42.19 -52.21
N THR A 2 10.58 -42.81 -51.11
CA THR A 2 9.69 -43.21 -50.01
C THR A 2 9.34 -42.00 -49.15
N ALA A 3 8.30 -42.13 -48.30
CA ALA A 3 7.93 -41.07 -47.36
C ALA A 3 9.09 -40.72 -46.41
N GLU A 4 9.88 -41.73 -46.01
CA GLU A 4 11.04 -41.59 -45.13
C GLU A 4 12.19 -40.82 -45.80
N GLU A 5 12.54 -41.13 -47.04
CA GLU A 5 13.55 -40.38 -47.81
C GLU A 5 13.16 -38.90 -48.02
N THR A 6 11.85 -38.63 -48.07
CA THR A 6 11.32 -37.27 -48.21
C THR A 6 11.37 -36.49 -46.89
N GLU A 7 11.11 -37.17 -45.77
CA GLU A 7 11.22 -36.62 -44.41
C GLU A 7 12.68 -36.27 -44.08
N GLU A 8 13.61 -37.16 -44.40
CA GLU A 8 15.05 -37.00 -44.17
C GLU A 8 15.61 -35.82 -44.97
N ARG A 9 15.29 -35.71 -46.26
CA ARG A 9 15.66 -34.54 -47.07
C ARG A 9 15.13 -33.23 -46.51
N ARG A 10 13.89 -33.20 -46.00
CA ARG A 10 13.30 -32.01 -45.37
C ARG A 10 13.97 -31.68 -44.03
N SER A 11 14.50 -32.67 -43.32
CA SER A 11 15.28 -32.49 -42.09
C SER A 11 16.63 -31.84 -42.42
N ASP A 12 17.34 -32.38 -43.40
CA ASP A 12 18.63 -31.86 -43.86
C ASP A 12 18.53 -30.44 -44.40
N ASP A 13 17.48 -30.13 -45.17
CA ASP A 13 17.23 -28.77 -45.66
C ASP A 13 16.97 -27.79 -44.51
N ARG A 14 16.25 -28.23 -43.46
CA ARG A 14 16.04 -27.42 -42.25
C ARG A 14 17.36 -27.16 -41.52
N LEU A 15 18.20 -28.18 -41.34
CA LEU A 15 19.49 -28.06 -40.67
C LEU A 15 20.44 -27.13 -41.44
N ARG A 16 20.51 -27.26 -42.77
CA ARG A 16 21.28 -26.35 -43.63
C ARG A 16 20.79 -24.91 -43.52
N ALA A 17 19.49 -24.69 -43.49
CA ALA A 17 18.91 -23.36 -43.33
C ALA A 17 19.21 -22.74 -41.95
N ILE A 18 19.18 -23.53 -40.88
CA ILE A 18 19.54 -23.08 -39.52
C ILE A 18 21.02 -22.70 -39.45
N ALA A 19 21.91 -23.55 -39.98
CA ALA A 19 23.35 -23.30 -40.00
C ALA A 19 23.69 -22.01 -40.76
N ARG A 20 23.04 -21.76 -41.91
CA ARG A 20 23.18 -20.51 -42.65
C ARG A 20 22.74 -19.30 -41.82
N ARG A 21 21.56 -19.38 -41.18
CA ARG A 21 21.01 -18.27 -40.36
C ARG A 21 21.86 -17.94 -39.14
N ASN A 22 22.48 -18.94 -38.52
CA ASN A 22 23.33 -18.74 -37.35
C ASN A 22 24.66 -18.07 -37.72
N ASN A 23 25.13 -18.28 -38.96
CA ASN A 23 26.37 -17.70 -39.48
C ASN A 23 26.14 -16.42 -40.33
N GLU A 24 24.93 -15.86 -40.36
CA GLU A 24 24.62 -14.61 -41.07
C GLU A 24 25.27 -13.39 -40.37
N SER A 25 25.90 -12.50 -41.15
CA SER A 25 26.31 -11.17 -40.67
C SER A 25 25.09 -10.32 -40.30
N PHE A 26 25.27 -9.34 -39.41
CA PHE A 26 24.23 -8.40 -38.97
C PHE A 26 23.54 -7.68 -40.13
N GLU A 27 24.31 -7.23 -41.13
CA GLU A 27 23.80 -6.52 -42.31
C GLU A 27 22.91 -7.42 -43.16
N ILE A 28 23.36 -8.65 -43.44
CA ILE A 28 22.63 -9.66 -44.21
C ILE A 28 21.33 -10.03 -43.47
N LYS A 29 21.40 -10.20 -42.15
CA LYS A 29 20.23 -10.47 -41.30
C LYS A 29 19.22 -9.33 -41.36
N ASN A 30 19.66 -8.07 -41.25
CA ASN A 30 18.78 -6.91 -41.33
C ASN A 30 18.12 -6.77 -42.69
N GLN A 31 18.88 -6.97 -43.78
CA GLN A 31 18.35 -6.91 -45.13
C GLN A 31 17.33 -8.02 -45.39
N ARG A 32 17.59 -9.25 -44.93
CA ARG A 32 16.63 -10.37 -45.01
C ARG A 32 15.36 -10.09 -44.20
N GLN A 33 15.48 -9.58 -42.98
CA GLN A 33 14.31 -9.20 -42.19
C GLN A 33 13.51 -8.06 -42.85
N ALA A 34 14.18 -7.11 -43.52
CA ALA A 34 13.51 -6.05 -44.26
C ALA A 34 12.74 -6.59 -45.47
N THR A 35 13.32 -7.50 -46.24
CA THR A 35 12.64 -8.14 -47.38
C THR A 35 11.48 -9.02 -46.93
N ASP A 36 11.62 -9.76 -45.83
CA ASP A 36 10.53 -10.55 -45.22
C ASP A 36 9.36 -9.65 -44.76
N ARG A 37 9.67 -8.48 -44.16
CA ARG A 37 8.66 -7.47 -43.79
C ARG A 37 7.91 -6.96 -45.02
N LEU A 38 8.62 -6.60 -46.09
CA LEU A 38 8.02 -6.11 -47.33
C LEU A 38 7.14 -7.18 -48.01
N ARG A 39 7.61 -8.43 -48.08
CA ARG A 39 6.81 -9.54 -48.62
C ARG A 39 5.52 -9.75 -47.84
N THR A 40 5.60 -9.66 -46.51
CA THR A 40 4.44 -9.79 -45.63
C THR A 40 3.45 -8.64 -45.82
N LEU A 41 3.94 -7.40 -45.98
CA LEU A 41 3.10 -6.24 -46.26
C LEU A 41 2.37 -6.37 -47.60
N ASN A 42 3.08 -6.75 -48.66
CA ASN A 42 2.48 -6.92 -49.98
C ASN A 42 1.43 -8.03 -50.00
N SER A 43 1.71 -9.18 -49.35
CA SER A 43 0.72 -10.25 -49.20
C SER A 43 -0.54 -9.77 -48.48
N ARG A 44 -0.40 -9.02 -47.37
CA ARG A 44 -1.51 -8.43 -46.62
C ARG A 44 -2.30 -7.39 -47.40
N ALA A 45 -1.66 -6.65 -48.30
CA ALA A 45 -2.32 -5.65 -49.14
C ALA A 45 -3.26 -6.29 -50.18
N THR A 46 -2.94 -7.51 -50.61
CA THR A 46 -3.72 -8.29 -51.59
C THR A 46 -4.68 -9.31 -50.95
N GLU A 47 -4.75 -9.39 -49.61
CA GLU A 47 -5.62 -10.33 -48.90
C GLU A 47 -7.11 -10.01 -49.12
N SER A 48 -7.93 -11.04 -49.36
CA SER A 48 -9.38 -10.90 -49.31
C SER A 48 -9.88 -10.73 -47.88
N ASN A 49 -11.11 -10.21 -47.71
CA ASN A 49 -11.72 -10.05 -46.39
C ASN A 49 -11.83 -11.38 -45.62
N GLU A 50 -12.16 -12.49 -46.30
CA GLU A 50 -12.21 -13.82 -45.67
C GLU A 50 -10.83 -14.31 -45.22
N GLN A 51 -9.81 -14.12 -46.05
CA GLN A 51 -8.43 -14.47 -45.70
C GLN A 51 -7.94 -13.66 -44.51
N ARG A 52 -8.26 -12.36 -44.48
CA ARG A 52 -7.96 -11.46 -43.35
C ARG A 52 -8.64 -11.94 -42.07
N GLN A 53 -9.93 -12.29 -42.13
CA GLN A 53 -10.67 -12.79 -40.97
C GLN A 53 -10.07 -14.10 -40.43
N ARG A 54 -9.77 -15.07 -41.31
CA ARG A 54 -9.11 -16.32 -40.93
C ARG A 54 -7.77 -16.08 -40.26
N ARG A 55 -6.94 -15.17 -40.80
CA ARG A 55 -5.64 -14.81 -40.21
C ARG A 55 -5.79 -14.18 -38.83
N VAL A 56 -6.71 -13.23 -38.67
CA VAL A 56 -6.97 -12.58 -37.37
C VAL A 56 -7.44 -13.61 -36.34
N HIS A 57 -8.34 -14.51 -36.73
CA HIS A 57 -8.82 -15.59 -35.88
C HIS A 57 -7.69 -16.55 -35.48
N CYS A 58 -6.88 -17.01 -36.42
CA CYS A 58 -5.70 -17.84 -36.12
C CYS A 58 -4.71 -17.13 -35.20
N ASN A 59 -4.43 -15.85 -35.43
CA ASN A 59 -3.55 -15.07 -34.55
C ASN A 59 -4.13 -14.93 -33.13
N ALA A 60 -5.44 -14.76 -32.99
CA ALA A 60 -6.11 -14.71 -31.70
C ALA A 60 -5.97 -16.03 -30.94
N LEU A 61 -6.20 -17.17 -31.60
CA LEU A 61 -6.01 -18.50 -31.01
C LEU A 61 -4.56 -18.74 -30.56
N VAL A 62 -3.58 -18.38 -31.40
CA VAL A 62 -2.16 -18.49 -31.05
C VAL A 62 -1.82 -17.62 -29.84
N SER A 63 -2.33 -16.39 -29.78
CA SER A 63 -2.13 -15.51 -28.64
C SER A 63 -2.77 -16.06 -27.36
N GLN A 64 -3.97 -16.62 -27.46
CA GLN A 64 -4.68 -17.24 -26.33
C GLN A 64 -3.90 -18.44 -25.78
N ASN A 65 -3.41 -19.32 -26.65
CA ASN A 65 -2.58 -20.46 -26.26
C ASN A 65 -1.25 -20.01 -25.62
N ARG A 66 -0.62 -18.96 -26.16
CA ARG A 66 0.59 -18.38 -25.57
C ARG A 66 0.33 -17.85 -24.16
N ILE A 67 -0.75 -17.09 -23.96
CA ILE A 67 -1.13 -16.54 -22.64
C ILE A 67 -1.50 -17.67 -21.66
N GLY A 68 -2.20 -18.71 -22.13
CA GLY A 68 -2.54 -19.88 -21.31
C GLY A 68 -1.33 -20.70 -20.86
N ALA A 69 -0.25 -20.70 -21.67
CA ALA A 69 1.02 -21.36 -21.36
C ALA A 69 2.06 -20.41 -20.72
N GLU A 70 1.70 -19.18 -20.33
CA GLU A 70 2.63 -18.23 -19.72
C GLU A 70 3.11 -18.73 -18.34
N THR A 71 4.41 -18.64 -18.10
CA THR A 71 4.97 -18.81 -16.75
C THR A 71 4.57 -17.63 -15.86
N PHE A 72 4.64 -17.81 -14.54
CA PHE A 72 4.32 -16.75 -13.59
C PHE A 72 5.14 -15.48 -13.82
N ASP A 73 6.45 -15.60 -14.02
CA ASP A 73 7.34 -14.46 -14.27
C ASP A 73 7.06 -13.77 -15.61
N ALA A 74 6.79 -14.55 -16.67
CA ALA A 74 6.43 -14.00 -17.97
C ALA A 74 5.11 -13.19 -17.90
N ARG A 75 4.11 -13.72 -17.18
CA ARG A 75 2.84 -13.04 -16.93
C ARG A 75 3.05 -11.76 -16.12
N ARG A 76 3.85 -11.81 -15.05
CA ARG A 76 4.17 -10.64 -14.22
C ARG A 76 4.82 -9.53 -15.06
N ASN A 77 5.82 -9.88 -15.88
CA ASN A 77 6.51 -8.93 -16.74
C ASN A 77 5.60 -8.33 -17.82
N ARG A 78 4.72 -9.13 -18.44
CA ARG A 78 3.74 -8.63 -19.42
C ARG A 78 2.78 -7.63 -18.80
N LEU A 79 2.20 -7.96 -17.64
CA LEU A 79 1.29 -7.06 -16.91
C LEU A 79 1.99 -5.78 -16.45
N GLN A 80 3.27 -5.86 -16.06
CA GLN A 80 4.06 -4.68 -15.73
C GLN A 80 4.26 -3.77 -16.95
N LEU A 81 4.62 -4.33 -18.11
CA LEU A 81 4.79 -3.58 -19.35
C LEU A 81 3.48 -2.96 -19.86
N GLU A 82 2.36 -3.67 -19.73
CA GLU A 82 1.03 -3.13 -20.05
C GLU A 82 0.66 -1.97 -19.12
N ARG A 83 0.95 -2.07 -17.81
CA ARG A 83 0.77 -0.97 -16.85
C ARG A 83 1.59 0.25 -17.20
N VAL A 84 2.88 0.08 -17.52
CA VAL A 84 3.76 1.19 -17.94
C VAL A 84 3.21 1.88 -19.19
N ARG A 85 2.82 1.11 -20.21
CA ARG A 85 2.25 1.67 -21.46
C ARG A 85 0.96 2.44 -21.22
N GLN A 86 0.07 1.91 -20.39
CA GLN A 86 -1.15 2.63 -19.99
C GLN A 86 -0.79 3.89 -19.21
N GLY A 87 0.09 3.82 -18.22
CA GLY A 87 0.58 4.97 -17.46
C GLY A 87 1.14 6.08 -18.37
N THR A 88 1.97 5.74 -19.36
CA THR A 88 2.53 6.72 -20.31
C THR A 88 1.44 7.39 -21.17
N LEU A 89 0.44 6.63 -21.63
CA LEU A 89 -0.69 7.19 -22.38
C LEU A 89 -1.56 8.10 -21.52
N MET A 90 -1.77 7.75 -20.24
CA MET A 90 -2.59 8.54 -19.33
C MET A 90 -1.86 9.81 -18.84
N ALA A 91 -0.57 9.74 -18.57
CA ALA A 91 0.25 10.86 -18.10
C ALA A 91 0.36 12.01 -19.12
N SER A 92 0.09 11.73 -20.41
CA SER A 92 0.09 12.74 -21.47
C SER A 92 -1.23 13.52 -21.63
N ASN A 93 -2.30 13.15 -20.92
CA ASN A 93 -3.59 13.83 -21.03
C ASN A 93 -4.27 14.08 -19.67
N TRP A 94 -4.21 15.33 -19.19
CA TRP A 94 -4.83 15.77 -17.94
C TRP A 94 -6.35 15.51 -17.87
N LEU A 95 -7.07 15.50 -19.00
CA LEU A 95 -8.50 15.17 -19.00
C LEU A 95 -8.80 13.77 -18.44
N TYR A 96 -7.84 12.84 -18.50
CA TYR A 96 -8.04 11.49 -18.00
C TYR A 96 -7.98 11.40 -16.46
N LEU A 97 -7.32 12.36 -15.81
CA LEU A 97 -7.17 12.42 -14.36
C LEU A 97 -8.31 13.19 -13.67
N LYS A 98 -9.14 13.90 -14.44
CA LYS A 98 -10.32 14.59 -13.90
C LYS A 98 -11.20 13.58 -13.14
N ASP A 99 -11.50 13.90 -11.88
CA ASP A 99 -12.32 13.10 -10.97
C ASP A 99 -11.77 11.69 -10.62
N LYS A 100 -10.57 11.32 -11.08
CA LYS A 100 -9.94 10.03 -10.71
C LYS A 100 -9.62 9.91 -9.22
N ALA A 101 -9.46 11.03 -8.51
CA ALA A 101 -9.34 11.02 -7.05
C ALA A 101 -10.58 10.42 -6.36
N LEU A 102 -11.77 10.57 -6.95
CA LEU A 102 -13.03 9.98 -6.46
C LEU A 102 -13.17 8.51 -6.85
N HIS A 103 -12.40 8.05 -7.84
CA HIS A 103 -12.40 6.69 -8.36
C HIS A 103 -11.00 6.09 -8.27
N TYR A 104 -10.55 5.84 -7.03
CA TYR A 104 -9.26 5.21 -6.76
C TYR A 104 -9.14 3.86 -7.49
N ASP A 105 -8.10 3.73 -8.33
CA ASP A 105 -7.74 2.51 -9.02
C ASP A 105 -6.39 2.02 -8.48
N PRO A 106 -6.35 0.94 -7.68
CA PRO A 106 -5.11 0.42 -7.11
C PRO A 106 -4.11 -0.11 -8.14
N ASN A 107 -4.48 -0.23 -9.42
CA ASN A 107 -3.60 -0.68 -10.48
C ASN A 107 -2.80 0.45 -11.13
N LEU A 108 -3.13 1.71 -10.83
CA LEU A 108 -2.43 2.89 -11.33
C LEU A 108 -1.28 3.27 -10.40
N ASP A 109 -0.13 3.56 -10.99
CA ASP A 109 1.05 4.07 -10.29
C ASP A 109 0.96 5.60 -10.18
N TYR A 110 0.14 6.09 -9.26
CA TYR A 110 -0.12 7.53 -9.05
C TYR A 110 1.15 8.41 -8.91
N PRO A 111 2.25 7.95 -8.29
CA PRO A 111 3.52 8.69 -8.26
C PRO A 111 4.11 9.06 -9.62
N ASP A 112 3.83 8.29 -10.69
CA ASP A 112 4.37 8.55 -12.03
C ASP A 112 3.64 9.69 -12.76
N PHE A 113 2.57 10.24 -12.16
CA PHE A 113 1.80 11.33 -12.74
C PHE A 113 2.26 12.68 -12.16
N PRO A 114 3.10 13.45 -12.88
CA PRO A 114 3.63 14.72 -12.37
C PRO A 114 2.52 15.74 -12.09
N GLN A 115 1.33 15.58 -12.66
CA GLN A 115 0.20 16.46 -12.44
C GLN A 115 -0.55 16.20 -11.12
N ILE A 116 -0.24 15.13 -10.39
CA ILE A 116 -0.87 14.76 -9.09
C ILE A 116 0.01 15.20 -7.90
N VAL A 117 1.13 15.87 -8.17
CA VAL A 117 2.05 16.35 -7.13
C VAL A 117 1.46 17.60 -6.45
N ILE A 118 0.93 17.43 -5.24
CA ILE A 118 0.37 18.52 -4.42
C ILE A 118 1.48 19.43 -3.83
N GLY A 119 2.71 18.90 -3.70
CA GLY A 119 3.86 19.59 -3.12
C GLY A 119 3.91 19.53 -1.59
N SER A 120 4.81 20.30 -0.98
CA SER A 120 5.00 20.37 0.47
C SER A 120 4.12 21.45 1.12
N MET A 121 3.68 21.23 2.36
CA MET A 121 2.94 22.23 3.15
C MET A 121 3.89 23.29 3.73
N LEU A 122 4.33 24.25 2.91
CA LEU A 122 5.26 25.30 3.33
C LEU A 122 4.61 26.69 3.48
N SER A 123 3.41 26.88 2.94
CA SER A 123 2.72 28.18 3.03
C SER A 123 2.12 28.35 4.42
N LYS A 124 2.60 29.32 5.21
CA LYS A 124 2.10 29.55 6.57
C LYS A 124 0.96 30.56 6.56
N CYS A 125 -0.18 30.22 7.17
CA CYS A 125 -1.27 31.15 7.38
C CYS A 125 -0.86 32.30 8.31
N THR A 126 -1.17 33.54 7.94
CA THR A 126 -0.87 34.74 8.73
C THR A 126 -1.71 34.86 10.02
N PHE A 127 -2.92 34.28 10.04
CA PHE A 127 -3.84 34.39 11.16
C PHE A 127 -3.64 33.28 12.20
N CYS A 128 -3.69 32.01 11.77
CA CYS A 128 -3.62 30.86 12.69
C CYS A 128 -2.28 30.12 12.67
N GLY A 129 -1.33 30.51 11.81
CA GLY A 129 -0.02 29.86 11.72
C GLY A 129 -0.02 28.45 11.12
N ALA A 130 -1.18 27.93 10.70
CA ALA A 130 -1.28 26.62 10.05
C ALA A 130 -0.45 26.57 8.76
N LEU A 131 0.24 25.45 8.53
CA LEU A 131 0.90 25.15 7.27
C LEU A 131 -0.15 24.74 6.22
N LYS A 132 0.04 25.19 4.99
CA LYS A 132 -0.89 25.03 3.86
C LYS A 132 -0.12 24.63 2.61
N PHE A 133 -0.83 23.99 1.70
CA PHE A 133 -0.31 23.81 0.33
C PHE A 133 -0.41 25.13 -0.45
N GLU A 134 0.46 25.32 -1.44
CA GLU A 134 0.52 26.57 -2.22
C GLU A 134 -0.79 26.89 -2.94
N ALA A 135 -1.46 25.87 -3.47
CA ALA A 135 -2.74 26.00 -4.18
C ALA A 135 -3.98 26.04 -3.25
N GLU A 136 -3.79 26.01 -1.93
CA GLU A 136 -4.88 25.94 -0.97
C GLU A 136 -5.55 27.30 -0.75
N ALA A 137 -6.89 27.35 -0.83
CA ALA A 137 -7.64 28.60 -0.63
C ALA A 137 -7.37 29.21 0.76
N SER A 138 -7.23 30.54 0.83
CA SER A 138 -6.90 31.29 2.07
C SER A 138 -7.80 30.95 3.27
N GLY A 139 -9.07 30.63 3.01
CA GLY A 139 -10.07 30.27 4.02
C GLY A 139 -10.03 28.85 4.59
N LEU A 140 -9.28 27.89 4.01
CA LEU A 140 -9.44 26.48 4.38
C LEU A 140 -9.02 26.16 5.82
N CYS A 141 -8.05 26.89 6.40
CA CYS A 141 -7.55 26.62 7.75
C CYS A 141 -8.35 27.33 8.87
N CYS A 142 -8.65 28.63 8.71
CA CYS A 142 -9.27 29.46 9.75
C CYS A 142 -10.38 30.38 9.21
N SER A 143 -10.91 30.08 8.02
CA SER A 143 -11.87 30.95 7.32
C SER A 143 -11.37 32.40 7.19
N ASN A 144 -10.08 32.56 6.87
CA ASN A 144 -9.41 33.85 6.72
C ASN A 144 -9.44 34.70 8.00
N GLY A 145 -9.13 34.08 9.15
CA GLY A 145 -9.05 34.74 10.46
C GLY A 145 -10.37 34.80 11.23
N LYS A 146 -11.49 34.29 10.66
CA LYS A 146 -12.79 34.25 11.35
C LYS A 146 -12.85 33.21 12.46
N VAL A 147 -12.07 32.14 12.35
CA VAL A 147 -11.97 31.09 13.37
C VAL A 147 -10.65 31.24 14.11
N SER A 148 -10.74 31.51 15.40
CA SER A 148 -9.60 31.48 16.32
C SER A 148 -9.74 30.26 17.22
N LEU A 149 -8.81 29.31 17.08
CA LEU A 149 -8.74 28.15 17.95
C LEU A 149 -7.79 28.47 19.11
N PRO A 150 -8.12 28.08 20.35
CA PRO A 150 -7.17 28.13 21.45
C PRO A 150 -5.91 27.34 21.10
N GLU A 151 -4.77 27.81 21.59
CA GLU A 151 -3.53 27.07 21.46
C GLU A 151 -3.64 25.73 22.20
N LEU A 152 -3.18 24.65 21.57
CA LEU A 152 -3.19 23.35 22.20
C LEU A 152 -2.27 23.39 23.43
N PRO A 153 -2.71 22.86 24.58
CA PRO A 153 -1.85 22.80 25.75
C PRO A 153 -0.60 21.98 25.41
N GLN A 154 0.54 22.40 25.96
CA GLN A 154 1.77 21.64 25.83
C GLN A 154 1.56 20.25 26.43
N LEU A 155 2.02 19.23 25.70
CA LEU A 155 1.98 17.86 26.21
C LEU A 155 2.85 17.77 27.47
N PRO A 156 2.40 17.08 28.52
CA PRO A 156 3.19 16.91 29.74
C PRO A 156 4.42 16.03 29.50
N GLU A 157 5.49 16.26 30.26
CA GLU A 157 6.65 15.38 30.26
C GLU A 157 6.40 14.11 31.09
N PRO A 158 6.93 12.93 30.70
CA PRO A 158 7.89 12.69 29.61
C PRO A 158 7.24 12.50 28.21
N PHE A 159 5.91 12.60 28.10
CA PHE A 159 5.18 12.22 26.88
C PHE A 159 5.55 13.07 25.67
N LYS A 160 5.74 14.37 25.87
CA LYS A 160 6.24 15.28 24.84
C LYS A 160 7.59 14.84 24.28
N SER A 161 8.60 14.73 25.15
CA SER A 161 9.96 14.36 24.71
C SER A 161 10.02 12.97 24.07
N LEU A 162 9.15 12.04 24.46
CA LEU A 162 9.02 10.71 23.85
C LEU A 162 8.47 10.75 22.43
N LEU A 163 7.51 11.64 22.14
CA LEU A 163 6.92 11.79 20.81
C LEU A 163 7.82 12.59 19.86
N GLU A 164 8.52 13.59 20.37
CA GLU A 164 9.43 14.43 19.59
C GLU A 164 10.77 13.74 19.29
N GLY A 165 11.09 12.63 19.95
CA GLY A 165 12.37 11.93 19.76
C GLY A 165 13.51 12.44 20.66
N ASN A 166 13.23 13.37 21.56
CA ASN A 166 14.21 14.02 22.44
C ASN A 166 14.56 13.19 23.69
N HIS A 167 13.75 12.18 24.03
CA HIS A 167 14.01 11.29 25.16
C HIS A 167 14.87 10.07 24.75
N PRO A 168 15.79 9.56 25.59
CA PRO A 168 16.64 8.40 25.27
C PRO A 168 15.85 7.12 24.90
N LYS A 169 14.65 6.97 25.46
CA LYS A 169 13.74 5.84 25.18
C LYS A 169 12.73 6.09 24.06
N SER A 170 12.81 7.23 23.34
CA SER A 170 11.82 7.58 22.31
C SER A 170 11.72 6.52 21.20
N LYS A 171 12.86 6.02 20.71
CA LYS A 171 12.87 4.99 19.66
C LYS A 171 12.16 3.70 20.10
N GLU A 172 12.43 3.26 21.32
CA GLU A 172 11.76 2.10 21.92
C GLU A 172 10.26 2.37 22.09
N PHE A 173 9.91 3.51 22.70
CA PHE A 173 8.54 3.93 22.93
C PHE A 173 7.71 3.98 21.65
N LEU A 174 8.20 4.67 20.61
CA LEU A 174 7.52 4.78 19.32
C LEU A 174 7.38 3.41 18.63
N SER A 175 8.42 2.57 18.70
CA SER A 175 8.35 1.21 18.14
C SER A 175 7.32 0.31 18.84
N MET A 176 7.04 0.57 20.12
CA MET A 176 6.14 -0.23 20.96
C MET A 176 4.93 0.58 21.46
N ILE A 177 4.58 1.70 20.82
CA ILE A 177 3.61 2.67 21.34
C ILE A 177 2.24 2.03 21.60
N ARG A 178 1.85 1.05 20.78
CA ARG A 178 0.62 0.28 20.97
C ARG A 178 0.63 -0.50 22.28
N LYS A 179 1.76 -1.11 22.66
CA LYS A 179 1.89 -1.81 23.94
C LYS A 179 1.76 -0.85 25.11
N TYR A 180 2.45 0.29 25.05
CA TYR A 180 2.35 1.33 26.08
C TYR A 180 0.90 1.83 26.22
N ASN A 181 0.22 2.14 25.11
CA ASN A 181 -1.20 2.53 25.14
C ASN A 181 -2.10 1.42 25.72
N SER A 182 -1.88 0.15 25.34
CA SER A 182 -2.62 -0.98 25.91
C SER A 182 -2.38 -1.16 27.41
N SER A 183 -1.19 -0.86 27.92
CA SER A 183 -0.88 -0.94 29.36
C SER A 183 -1.71 0.03 30.21
N PHE A 184 -2.20 1.13 29.63
CA PHE A 184 -3.02 2.15 30.30
C PHE A 184 -4.51 2.08 29.91
N GLN A 185 -4.93 1.07 29.15
CA GLN A 185 -6.30 0.94 28.68
C GLN A 185 -7.29 0.65 29.81
N MET A 186 -8.38 1.44 29.87
CA MET A 186 -9.47 1.28 30.85
C MET A 186 -10.71 0.61 30.26
N THR A 187 -11.01 0.90 29.00
CA THR A 187 -12.22 0.38 28.33
C THR A 187 -11.84 -0.32 27.04
N SER A 188 -12.60 -1.35 26.68
CA SER A 188 -12.54 -1.96 25.34
C SER A 188 -13.68 -1.44 24.48
N PHE A 189 -13.50 -1.50 23.16
CA PHE A 189 -14.59 -1.22 22.23
C PHE A 189 -15.38 -2.51 21.96
N GLY A 190 -16.70 -2.42 22.06
CA GLY A 190 -17.63 -3.49 21.72
C GLY A 190 -18.52 -3.12 20.53
N THR A 191 -18.86 -4.12 19.72
CA THR A 191 -19.87 -4.05 18.65
C THR A 191 -20.84 -5.22 18.79
N SER A 192 -22.10 -5.01 18.39
CA SER A 192 -23.14 -6.05 18.39
C SER A 192 -22.97 -7.08 17.27
N LEU A 193 -22.24 -6.73 16.21
CA LEU A 193 -22.00 -7.62 15.08
C LEU A 193 -20.64 -8.33 15.20
N PRO A 194 -20.55 -9.61 14.81
CA PRO A 194 -19.29 -10.35 14.83
C PRO A 194 -18.26 -9.67 13.94
N MET A 195 -17.02 -9.62 14.40
CA MET A 195 -15.92 -9.15 13.56
C MET A 195 -15.76 -10.09 12.36
N LEU A 196 -15.57 -9.53 11.17
CA LEU A 196 -15.25 -10.33 9.99
C LEU A 196 -13.97 -11.10 10.26
N ASN A 197 -14.05 -12.43 10.27
CA ASN A 197 -12.90 -13.32 10.39
C ASN A 197 -12.02 -13.15 9.16
N SER A 198 -11.04 -12.25 9.21
CA SER A 198 -10.00 -12.20 8.20
C SER A 198 -8.87 -13.16 8.59
N THR A 199 -8.60 -14.14 7.76
CA THR A 199 -7.41 -14.99 7.85
C THR A 199 -6.19 -14.16 7.42
N GLY A 200 -5.64 -13.35 8.34
CA GLY A 200 -4.46 -12.52 8.11
C GLY A 200 -4.37 -11.31 9.04
N PHE A 201 -3.21 -10.63 9.04
CA PHE A 201 -3.05 -9.34 9.73
C PHE A 201 -3.87 -8.27 8.99
N MET A 202 -4.95 -7.81 9.61
CA MET A 202 -5.83 -6.77 9.08
C MET A 202 -5.79 -5.56 10.03
N PRO A 203 -5.05 -4.47 9.71
CA PRO A 203 -5.00 -3.29 10.56
C PRO A 203 -6.31 -2.49 10.59
N THR A 204 -7.20 -2.78 9.64
CA THR A 204 -8.51 -2.14 9.47
C THR A 204 -9.62 -3.11 9.85
N PHE A 205 -10.42 -2.75 10.85
CA PHE A 205 -11.66 -3.44 11.16
C PHE A 205 -12.86 -2.55 10.82
N ARG A 206 -13.89 -3.15 10.24
CA ARG A 206 -15.14 -2.45 9.92
C ARG A 206 -16.15 -2.72 11.02
N ILE A 207 -16.59 -1.66 11.69
CA ILE A 207 -17.72 -1.71 12.63
C ILE A 207 -18.97 -1.24 11.89
N GLN A 208 -20.08 -1.93 12.09
CA GLN A 208 -21.39 -1.50 11.62
C GLN A 208 -22.33 -1.39 12.83
N GLY A 209 -23.02 -0.26 12.95
CA GLY A 209 -23.90 0.04 14.07
C GLY A 209 -23.26 0.94 15.13
N GLN A 210 -23.87 0.98 16.32
CA GLN A 210 -23.44 1.82 17.42
C GLN A 210 -22.22 1.22 18.13
N VAL A 211 -21.24 2.07 18.41
CA VAL A 211 -20.04 1.70 19.19
C VAL A 211 -20.32 1.95 20.66
N TYR A 212 -20.00 0.97 21.51
CA TYR A 212 -20.08 1.10 22.95
C TYR A 212 -18.69 0.94 23.57
N HIS A 213 -18.40 1.75 24.59
CA HIS A 213 -17.27 1.52 25.48
C HIS A 213 -17.68 0.49 26.53
N LYS A 214 -17.01 -0.65 26.55
CA LYS A 214 -17.21 -1.69 27.55
C LYS A 214 -16.16 -1.54 28.64
N ALA A 215 -16.60 -1.11 29.82
CA ALA A 215 -15.81 -1.22 31.04
C ALA A 215 -15.97 -2.63 31.62
N GLY A 216 -14.87 -3.24 32.06
CA GLY A 216 -14.91 -4.49 32.83
C GLY A 216 -15.43 -4.26 34.25
N SER A 217 -15.50 -5.34 35.04
CA SER A 217 -15.72 -5.23 36.48
C SER A 217 -14.65 -4.34 37.12
N LEU A 218 -15.04 -3.46 38.03
CA LEU A 218 -14.12 -2.60 38.79
C LEU A 218 -13.22 -3.40 39.74
N MET A 219 -13.74 -4.50 40.26
CA MET A 219 -13.02 -5.40 41.16
C MET A 219 -12.61 -6.68 40.42
N SER A 220 -11.45 -7.22 40.76
CA SER A 220 -11.05 -8.55 40.30
C SER A 220 -11.89 -9.62 41.00
N LEU A 221 -12.09 -10.75 40.31
CA LEU A 221 -12.77 -11.91 40.89
C LEU A 221 -11.88 -12.56 41.96
N PRO A 222 -12.44 -13.32 42.91
CA PRO A 222 -11.65 -14.13 43.85
C PRO A 222 -10.67 -15.02 43.09
N ASN A 223 -9.40 -15.01 43.49
CA ASN A 223 -8.28 -15.71 42.84
C ASN A 223 -7.87 -15.18 41.45
N GLU A 224 -8.42 -14.06 40.99
CA GLU A 224 -7.92 -13.36 39.81
C GLU A 224 -7.15 -12.10 40.20
N GLU A 225 -6.03 -11.90 39.52
CA GLU A 225 -5.24 -10.67 39.63
C GLU A 225 -5.87 -9.55 38.77
N ALA A 226 -5.77 -8.30 39.24
CA ALA A 226 -6.34 -7.13 38.57
C ALA A 226 -5.87 -6.94 37.11
N LYS A 227 -6.78 -6.61 36.20
CA LYS A 227 -6.49 -6.36 34.76
C LYS A 227 -7.10 -5.04 34.29
N PHE A 228 -6.41 -4.33 33.38
CA PHE A 228 -6.88 -3.11 32.72
C PHE A 228 -7.37 -2.05 33.72
N LEU A 229 -8.65 -1.67 33.69
CA LEU A 229 -9.27 -0.72 34.61
C LEU A 229 -9.03 -1.06 36.09
N GLN A 230 -9.01 -2.34 36.43
CA GLN A 230 -8.83 -2.80 37.82
C GLN A 230 -7.45 -2.44 38.39
N ILE A 231 -6.45 -2.20 37.52
CA ILE A 231 -5.09 -1.86 37.94
C ILE A 231 -5.08 -0.52 38.67
N TYR A 232 -5.91 0.44 38.27
CA TYR A 232 -6.00 1.77 38.88
C TYR A 232 -6.60 1.77 40.30
N PHE A 233 -7.14 0.64 40.76
CA PHE A 233 -7.69 0.49 42.11
C PHE A 233 -6.76 -0.31 43.03
N LEU A 234 -5.51 -0.55 42.62
CA LEU A 234 -4.52 -1.17 43.47
C LEU A 234 -3.96 -0.13 44.45
N VAL A 235 -3.55 -0.59 45.63
CA VAL A 235 -3.18 0.29 46.74
C VAL A 235 -1.84 1.03 46.50
N ASN A 236 -1.00 0.56 45.58
CA ASN A 236 0.37 1.04 45.42
C ASN A 236 0.75 1.17 43.95
N GLU A 237 1.23 2.36 43.56
CA GLU A 237 1.70 2.70 42.21
C GLU A 237 2.77 1.73 41.66
N GLU A 238 3.67 1.24 42.50
CA GLU A 238 4.68 0.27 42.09
C GLU A 238 4.06 -1.08 41.74
N VAL A 239 3.03 -1.49 42.50
CA VAL A 239 2.27 -2.72 42.23
C VAL A 239 1.49 -2.56 40.93
N GLU A 240 0.93 -1.38 40.67
CA GLU A 240 0.29 -1.07 39.38
C GLU A 240 1.27 -1.21 38.21
N ALA A 241 2.41 -0.53 38.29
CA ALA A 241 3.41 -0.53 37.22
C ALA A 241 3.94 -1.94 36.94
N LYS A 242 4.22 -2.70 38.02
CA LYS A 242 4.61 -4.12 37.91
C LYS A 242 3.49 -4.92 37.24
N ARG A 243 2.24 -4.71 37.64
CA ARG A 243 1.09 -5.41 37.07
C ARG A 243 0.89 -5.12 35.58
N ARG A 244 1.05 -3.87 35.16
CA ARG A 244 1.01 -3.46 33.74
C ARG A 244 2.10 -4.17 32.93
N CYS A 245 3.31 -4.27 33.46
CA CYS A 245 4.42 -4.96 32.80
C CYS A 245 4.20 -6.47 32.70
N THR A 246 3.58 -7.10 33.70
CA THR A 246 3.21 -8.52 33.67
C THR A 246 2.10 -8.79 32.65
N LEU A 247 1.09 -7.92 32.58
CA LEU A 247 -0.04 -8.07 31.67
C LEU A 247 0.37 -7.83 30.20
N ILE A 248 1.23 -6.83 29.96
CA ILE A 248 1.71 -6.45 28.62
C ILE A 248 3.24 -6.61 28.56
N PRO A 249 3.75 -7.80 28.23
CA PRO A 249 5.18 -8.09 28.26
C PRO A 249 5.97 -7.35 27.17
N GLY A 250 7.23 -7.08 27.49
CA GLY A 250 8.15 -6.33 26.63
C GLY A 250 7.95 -4.82 26.67
N THR A 251 7.29 -4.30 27.71
CA THR A 251 7.31 -2.88 28.06
C THR A 251 8.39 -2.61 29.11
N THR A 252 8.94 -1.41 29.13
CA THR A 252 10.00 -1.05 30.08
C THR A 252 9.40 -0.46 31.35
N LYS A 253 9.64 -1.11 32.50
CA LYS A 253 9.05 -0.74 33.81
C LYS A 253 9.26 0.74 34.14
N SER A 254 10.48 1.25 34.02
CA SER A 254 10.77 2.65 34.35
C SER A 254 9.97 3.64 33.50
N LEU A 255 9.64 3.27 32.26
CA LEU A 255 8.86 4.13 31.37
C LEU A 255 7.37 4.05 31.72
N ILE A 256 6.87 2.87 32.08
CA ILE A 256 5.52 2.71 32.63
C ILE A 256 5.36 3.53 33.91
N GLU A 257 6.31 3.46 34.84
CA GLU A 257 6.29 4.28 36.07
C GLU A 257 6.26 5.78 35.77
N SER A 258 7.11 6.22 34.82
CA SER A 258 7.18 7.64 34.44
C SER A 258 5.88 8.12 33.77
N LEU A 259 5.28 7.30 32.90
CA LEU A 259 4.00 7.61 32.25
C LEU A 259 2.84 7.57 33.25
N GLN A 260 2.85 6.63 34.20
CA GLN A 260 1.84 6.54 35.24
C GLN A 260 1.87 7.77 36.16
N LYS A 261 3.06 8.17 36.60
CA LYS A 261 3.25 9.38 37.39
C LYS A 261 2.74 10.62 36.65
N MET A 262 3.10 10.75 35.38
CA MET A 262 2.60 11.84 34.54
C MET A 262 1.07 11.84 34.43
N LEU A 263 0.43 10.66 34.31
CA LEU A 263 -1.02 10.58 34.29
C LEU A 263 -1.66 11.05 35.60
N HIS A 264 -1.17 10.61 36.76
CA HIS A 264 -1.70 11.06 38.06
C HIS A 264 -1.50 12.56 38.30
N GLU A 265 -0.39 13.13 37.84
CA GLU A 265 -0.11 14.56 37.99
C GLU A 265 -0.99 15.45 37.08
N ASN A 266 -1.43 14.95 35.93
CA ASN A 266 -2.08 15.77 34.89
C ASN A 266 -3.54 15.40 34.62
N ASN A 267 -4.04 14.27 35.11
CA ASN A 267 -5.39 13.81 34.88
C ASN A 267 -6.18 13.70 36.19
N HIS A 268 -7.05 14.67 36.46
CA HIS A 268 -7.87 14.72 37.68
C HIS A 268 -8.82 13.53 37.88
N TYR A 269 -9.00 12.67 36.88
CA TYR A 269 -9.86 11.49 36.95
C TYR A 269 -9.09 10.20 37.28
N VAL A 270 -7.76 10.27 37.43
CA VAL A 270 -6.85 9.13 37.63
C VAL A 270 -5.98 9.38 38.85
#